data_AF-A0A1E7N3Y2-F1
#
_entry.id   AF-A0A1E7N3Y2-F1
#
_cell.length_a   1.000
_cell.length_b   1.000
_cell.length_c   1.000
_cell.angle_alpha   90.00
_cell.angle_beta   90.00
_cell.angle_gamma   90.00
#
_symmetry.space_group_name_H-M   'P 1'
#
loop_
_entity.id
_entity.type
_entity.pdbx_description
1 polymer ?
#
loop_
_entity_poly.entity_id
_entity_poly.type
_entity_poly.pdbx_seq_one_letter_code
_entity_poly.pdbx_strand_id
1 'polypeptide(L)'
;MTDSPTPDDLARTLRLAVDTLAGAPAGADWSRPAGTLGWSCWETVEHLADDLLAYAAQLGPARPPRDRYVPFVATRRSPGAPNNFVRADPADGVAGLLEVLDASGGLMVAVARVAPPDARAYHPWGLADATGFVAMSLVETLVHLHDVSQGLGLAWDPPAEVCARTLARLFPDVPPVDAPWPTLLWATGRTALPGRPPRTDWRWYAEVRG
;
A
#
# COMPACT_ATOMS: atom_id res chain seq x y z
N MET A 1 12.91 9.08 -19.63
CA MET A 1 11.57 9.12 -19.00
C MET A 1 11.39 7.81 -18.28
N THR A 2 11.33 7.81 -16.95
CA THR A 2 10.90 6.62 -16.21
C THR A 2 9.40 6.47 -16.43
N ASP A 3 8.95 5.32 -16.90
CA ASP A 3 7.53 5.04 -17.09
C ASP A 3 6.75 5.26 -15.78
N SER A 4 5.52 5.76 -15.87
CA SER A 4 4.64 5.94 -14.69
C SER A 4 4.16 4.59 -14.14
N PRO A 5 3.83 4.48 -12.85
CA PRO A 5 3.19 3.29 -12.30
C PRO A 5 1.91 2.92 -13.04
N THR A 6 1.69 1.63 -13.28
CA THR A 6 0.56 1.12 -14.05
C THR A 6 -0.35 0.18 -13.24
N PRO A 7 -1.62 0.00 -13.63
CA PRO A 7 -2.48 -1.02 -13.00
C PRO A 7 -1.89 -2.44 -13.09
N ASP A 8 -1.08 -2.75 -14.10
CA ASP A 8 -0.42 -4.05 -14.24
C ASP A 8 0.73 -4.23 -13.25
N ASP A 9 1.44 -3.15 -12.92
CA ASP A 9 2.41 -3.14 -11.82
C ASP A 9 1.74 -3.49 -10.49
N LEU A 10 0.59 -2.87 -10.23
CA LEU A 10 -0.20 -3.14 -9.03
C LEU A 10 -0.70 -4.59 -9.01
N ALA A 11 -1.30 -5.07 -10.11
CA ALA A 11 -1.78 -6.44 -10.20
C ALA A 11 -0.65 -7.47 -10.00
N ARG A 12 0.54 -7.23 -10.55
CA ARG A 12 1.71 -8.09 -10.35
C ARG A 12 2.19 -8.07 -8.90
N THR A 13 2.26 -6.88 -8.30
CA THR A 13 2.73 -6.71 -6.92
C THR A 13 1.78 -7.36 -5.92
N LEU A 14 0.46 -7.23 -6.13
CA LEU A 14 -0.56 -7.88 -5.29
C LEU A 14 -0.50 -9.41 -5.35
N ARG A 15 -0.33 -9.99 -6.54
CA ARG A 15 -0.14 -11.45 -6.66
C ARG A 15 1.08 -11.93 -5.89
N LEU A 16 2.23 -11.26 -6.11
CA LEU A 16 3.46 -11.57 -5.36
C LEU A 16 3.27 -11.41 -3.85
N ALA A 17 2.48 -10.41 -3.43
CA ALA A 17 2.17 -10.16 -2.04
C ALA A 17 1.37 -11.30 -1.40
N VAL A 18 0.25 -11.66 -2.03
CA VAL A 18 -0.60 -12.76 -1.59
C VAL A 18 0.18 -14.08 -1.58
N ASP A 19 0.95 -14.37 -2.63
CA ASP A 19 1.78 -15.59 -2.72
C ASP A 19 2.83 -15.64 -1.59
N THR A 20 3.48 -14.52 -1.28
CA THR A 20 4.46 -14.43 -0.20
C THR A 20 3.82 -14.70 1.15
N LEU A 21 2.67 -14.08 1.42
CA LEU A 21 1.94 -14.23 2.68
C LEU A 21 1.35 -15.64 2.84
N ALA A 22 0.87 -16.25 1.75
CA ALA A 22 0.40 -17.63 1.74
C ALA A 22 1.54 -18.64 2.04
N GLY A 23 2.79 -18.25 1.80
CA GLY A 23 3.99 -19.01 2.16
C GLY A 23 4.36 -18.97 3.64
N ALA A 24 3.57 -18.31 4.50
CA ALA A 24 3.83 -18.28 5.94
C ALA A 24 3.91 -19.69 6.56
N PRO A 25 4.83 -19.95 7.50
CA PRO A 25 4.91 -21.23 8.17
C PRO A 25 3.57 -21.65 8.80
N ALA A 26 3.25 -22.93 8.74
CA ALA A 26 2.08 -23.46 9.42
C ALA A 26 2.14 -23.14 10.93
N GLY A 27 1.07 -22.57 11.47
CA GLY A 27 1.03 -22.14 12.87
C GLY A 27 1.79 -20.85 13.18
N ALA A 28 2.22 -20.08 12.17
CA ALA A 28 2.74 -18.74 12.37
C ALA A 28 1.74 -17.89 13.18
N ASP A 29 2.26 -17.14 14.16
CA ASP A 29 1.45 -16.25 14.97
C ASP A 29 1.27 -14.91 14.25
N TRP A 30 0.06 -14.65 13.74
CA TRP A 30 -0.30 -13.41 13.04
C TRP A 30 -0.70 -12.26 13.99
N SER A 31 -0.82 -12.53 15.28
CA SER A 31 -1.10 -11.52 16.31
C SER A 31 0.15 -10.74 16.73
N ARG A 32 1.34 -11.26 16.40
CA ARG A 32 2.60 -10.59 16.69
C ARG A 32 2.79 -9.31 15.87
N PRO A 33 3.63 -8.36 16.34
CA PRO A 33 3.92 -7.13 15.61
C PRO A 33 4.44 -7.36 14.18
N ALA A 34 3.97 -6.54 13.24
CA ALA A 34 4.48 -6.47 11.87
C ALA A 34 5.80 -5.67 11.84
N GLY A 35 6.93 -6.38 11.99
CA GLY A 35 8.24 -5.76 11.99
C GLY A 35 8.41 -4.80 13.16
N THR A 36 8.59 -3.51 12.86
CA THR A 36 8.71 -2.45 13.88
C THR A 36 7.40 -1.73 14.19
N LEU A 37 6.30 -2.10 13.53
CA LEU A 37 5.00 -1.46 13.75
C LEU A 37 4.40 -1.87 15.11
N GLY A 38 3.58 -1.01 15.68
CA GLY A 38 2.74 -1.35 16.83
C GLY A 38 1.51 -2.20 16.47
N TRP A 39 1.27 -2.43 15.19
CA TRP A 39 0.16 -3.24 14.68
C TRP A 39 0.59 -4.70 14.52
N SER A 40 -0.35 -5.62 14.74
CA SER A 40 -0.12 -7.03 14.43
C SER A 40 -0.01 -7.28 12.92
N CYS A 41 0.61 -8.39 12.52
CA CYS A 41 0.66 -8.81 11.12
C CYS A 41 -0.74 -8.91 10.50
N TRP A 42 -1.72 -9.43 11.26
CA TRP A 42 -3.12 -9.47 10.85
C TRP A 42 -3.69 -8.07 10.59
N GLU A 43 -3.56 -7.15 11.56
CA GLU A 43 -4.11 -5.80 11.44
C GLU A 43 -3.44 -5.00 10.31
N THR A 44 -2.15 -5.23 10.05
CA THR A 44 -1.43 -4.60 8.94
C THR A 44 -1.96 -5.07 7.58
N VAL A 45 -2.31 -6.35 7.43
CA VAL A 45 -2.92 -6.84 6.18
C VAL A 45 -4.36 -6.33 6.01
N GLU A 46 -5.15 -6.26 7.08
CA GLU A 46 -6.47 -5.63 7.01
C GLU A 46 -6.39 -4.15 6.65
N HIS A 47 -5.42 -3.42 7.21
CA HIS A 47 -5.18 -2.03 6.85
C HIS A 47 -4.80 -1.88 5.37
N LEU A 48 -3.92 -2.73 4.87
CA LEU A 48 -3.58 -2.74 3.45
C LEU A 48 -4.82 -2.99 2.58
N ALA A 49 -5.65 -3.98 2.93
CA ALA A 49 -6.90 -4.23 2.20
C ALA A 49 -7.86 -3.02 2.27
N ASP A 50 -7.97 -2.38 3.43
CA ASP A 50 -8.78 -1.18 3.64
C ASP A 50 -8.34 -0.02 2.76
N ASP A 51 -7.05 0.30 2.71
CA ASP A 51 -6.52 1.39 1.88
C ASP A 51 -6.79 1.13 0.39
N LEU A 52 -6.54 -0.09 -0.08
CA LEU A 52 -6.79 -0.46 -1.48
C LEU A 52 -8.27 -0.30 -1.83
N LEU A 53 -9.19 -0.76 -0.97
CA LEU A 53 -10.62 -0.60 -1.22
C LEU A 53 -11.07 0.87 -1.09
N ALA A 54 -10.52 1.60 -0.13
CA ALA A 54 -10.79 3.03 0.05
C ALA A 54 -10.40 3.82 -1.20
N TYR A 55 -9.23 3.54 -1.77
CA TYR A 55 -8.73 4.18 -2.99
C TYR A 55 -9.60 3.81 -4.21
N ALA A 56 -10.00 2.55 -4.33
CA ALA A 56 -10.93 2.11 -5.36
C ALA A 56 -12.27 2.85 -5.25
N ALA A 57 -12.81 2.96 -4.04
CA ALA A 57 -14.07 3.66 -3.80
C ALA A 57 -13.95 5.18 -3.94
N GLN A 58 -12.75 5.75 -3.74
CA GLN A 58 -12.51 7.16 -3.96
C GLN A 58 -12.54 7.52 -5.45
N LEU A 59 -12.02 6.63 -6.31
CA LEU A 59 -12.00 6.80 -7.77
C LEU A 59 -13.26 6.32 -8.49
N GLY A 60 -13.95 5.32 -7.95
CA GLY A 60 -15.10 4.65 -8.60
C GLY A 60 -16.30 5.55 -8.95
N PRO A 61 -16.65 6.60 -8.20
CA PRO A 61 -17.78 7.46 -8.54
C PRO A 61 -17.58 8.20 -9.86
N ALA A 62 -18.65 8.38 -10.64
CA ALA A 62 -18.63 9.22 -11.85
C ALA A 62 -18.22 10.69 -11.57
N ARG A 63 -18.36 11.13 -10.32
CA ARG A 63 -17.90 12.44 -9.81
C ARG A 63 -17.15 12.20 -8.50
N PRO A 64 -15.85 11.84 -8.55
CA PRO A 64 -15.07 11.54 -7.36
C PRO A 64 -15.05 12.72 -6.36
N PRO A 65 -15.17 12.46 -5.05
CA PRO A 65 -15.05 13.52 -4.05
C PRO A 65 -13.64 14.13 -4.06
N ARG A 66 -13.56 15.46 -3.89
CA ARG A 66 -12.33 16.25 -4.08
C ARG A 66 -11.77 16.87 -2.80
N ASP A 67 -12.50 16.78 -1.70
CA ASP A 67 -12.22 17.44 -0.42
C ASP A 67 -12.30 16.50 0.79
N ARG A 68 -12.73 15.25 0.58
CA ARG A 68 -12.87 14.24 1.63
C ARG A 68 -12.85 12.83 1.08
N TYR A 69 -12.64 11.86 1.96
CA TYR A 69 -12.92 10.47 1.63
C TYR A 69 -14.43 10.22 1.44
N VAL A 70 -14.75 9.21 0.63
CA VAL A 70 -16.10 8.59 0.63
C VAL A 70 -16.42 8.19 2.08
N PRO A 71 -17.60 8.54 2.62
CA PRO A 71 -17.85 8.50 4.05
C PRO A 71 -18.27 7.09 4.50
N PHE A 72 -17.44 6.08 4.24
CA PHE A 72 -17.58 4.77 4.87
C PHE A 72 -17.36 4.90 6.38
N VAL A 73 -18.14 4.15 7.16
CA VAL A 73 -17.95 4.10 8.60
C VAL A 73 -16.74 3.22 8.90
N ALA A 74 -15.64 3.85 9.30
CA ALA A 74 -14.44 3.17 9.77
C ALA A 74 -14.38 3.18 11.30
N THR A 75 -13.85 2.11 11.88
CA THR A 75 -13.67 1.99 13.33
C THR A 75 -12.28 1.45 13.66
N ARG A 76 -11.81 1.72 14.89
CA ARG A 76 -10.60 1.10 15.45
C ARG A 76 -10.99 -0.04 16.38
N ARG A 77 -10.24 -1.14 16.39
CA ARG A 77 -10.46 -2.26 17.34
C ARG A 77 -9.99 -1.91 18.75
N SER A 78 -8.95 -1.08 18.85
CA SER A 78 -8.31 -0.70 20.10
C SER A 78 -7.59 0.65 19.93
N PRO A 79 -7.17 1.31 21.03
CA PRO A 79 -6.32 2.49 20.94
C PRO A 79 -5.02 2.18 20.18
N GLY A 80 -4.72 2.96 19.15
CA GLY A 80 -3.52 2.79 18.31
C GLY A 80 -3.68 1.84 17.12
N ALA A 81 -4.72 1.00 17.06
CA ALA A 81 -5.03 0.18 15.90
C ALA A 81 -5.42 1.05 14.67
N PRO A 82 -5.24 0.54 13.44
CA PRO A 82 -5.65 1.24 12.24
C PRO A 82 -7.19 1.45 12.22
N ASN A 83 -7.63 2.51 11.53
CA ASN A 83 -9.04 2.87 11.45
C ASN A 83 -9.63 2.35 10.15
N ASN A 84 -10.24 1.16 10.20
CA ASN A 84 -10.65 0.41 9.00
C ASN A 84 -12.17 0.22 8.95
N PHE A 85 -12.71 0.14 7.74
CA PHE A 85 -14.05 -0.36 7.43
C PHE A 85 -14.02 -1.73 6.73
N VAL A 86 -12.87 -2.15 6.21
CA VAL A 86 -12.58 -3.49 5.69
C VAL A 86 -11.88 -4.31 6.76
N ARG A 87 -12.43 -5.49 7.04
CA ARG A 87 -11.90 -6.44 8.02
C ARG A 87 -12.18 -7.86 7.57
N ALA A 88 -11.24 -8.75 7.84
CA ALA A 88 -11.45 -10.17 7.63
C ALA A 88 -12.19 -10.75 8.84
N ASP A 89 -13.04 -11.76 8.60
CA ASP A 89 -13.63 -12.53 9.69
C ASP A 89 -12.55 -13.44 10.29
N PRO A 90 -12.24 -13.34 11.59
CA PRO A 90 -11.27 -14.24 12.23
C PRO A 90 -11.63 -15.72 12.11
N ALA A 91 -12.90 -16.07 11.91
CA ALA A 91 -13.36 -17.45 11.71
C ALA A 91 -12.81 -18.08 10.42
N ASP A 92 -12.55 -17.28 9.39
CA ASP A 92 -12.00 -17.74 8.10
C ASP A 92 -10.46 -17.79 8.10
N GLY A 93 -9.84 -17.34 9.20
CA GLY A 93 -8.40 -17.39 9.41
C GLY A 93 -7.60 -16.65 8.32
N VAL A 94 -6.34 -17.05 8.15
CA VAL A 94 -5.41 -16.39 7.23
C VAL A 94 -5.87 -16.51 5.78
N ALA A 95 -6.51 -17.62 5.39
CA ALA A 95 -7.04 -17.78 4.05
C ALA A 95 -8.07 -16.69 3.71
N GLY A 96 -9.05 -16.47 4.60
CA GLY A 96 -10.03 -15.40 4.43
C GLY A 96 -9.40 -14.00 4.45
N LEU A 97 -8.37 -13.78 5.28
CA LEU A 97 -7.60 -12.52 5.27
C LEU A 97 -6.94 -12.24 3.91
N LEU A 98 -6.33 -13.24 3.29
CA LEU A 98 -5.70 -13.10 1.98
C LEU A 98 -6.72 -12.92 0.85
N GLU A 99 -7.89 -13.58 0.94
CA GLU A 99 -9.00 -13.35 0.00
C GLU A 99 -9.53 -11.91 0.09
N VAL A 100 -9.62 -11.34 1.30
CA VAL A 100 -10.02 -9.94 1.50
C VAL A 100 -9.00 -8.96 0.89
N LEU A 101 -7.70 -9.24 1.06
CA LEU A 101 -6.64 -8.45 0.41
C LEU A 101 -6.72 -8.54 -1.12
N ASP A 102 -6.82 -9.76 -1.66
CA ASP A 102 -6.87 -9.99 -3.11
C ASP A 102 -8.11 -9.34 -3.74
N ALA A 103 -9.28 -9.47 -3.11
CA ALA A 103 -10.52 -8.83 -3.58
C ALA A 103 -10.42 -7.30 -3.59
N SER A 104 -9.90 -6.71 -2.50
CA SER A 104 -9.76 -5.26 -2.36
C SER A 104 -8.77 -4.69 -3.38
N GLY A 105 -7.62 -5.35 -3.53
CA GLY A 105 -6.62 -4.99 -4.54
C GLY A 105 -7.11 -5.19 -5.97
N GLY A 106 -7.83 -6.28 -6.24
CA GLY A 106 -8.44 -6.55 -7.54
C GLY A 106 -9.46 -5.48 -7.95
N LEU A 107 -10.29 -5.01 -7.03
CA LEU A 107 -11.20 -3.89 -7.25
C LEU A 107 -10.45 -2.60 -7.58
N MET A 108 -9.38 -2.30 -6.84
CA MET A 108 -8.55 -1.12 -7.12
C MET A 108 -7.89 -1.19 -8.50
N VAL A 109 -7.34 -2.34 -8.88
CA VAL A 109 -6.80 -2.57 -10.24
C VAL A 109 -7.88 -2.35 -11.31
N ALA A 110 -9.06 -2.93 -11.12
CA ALA A 110 -10.17 -2.82 -12.06
C ALA A 110 -10.62 -1.37 -12.24
N VAL A 111 -10.82 -0.64 -11.14
CA VAL A 111 -11.19 0.79 -11.15
C VAL A 111 -10.12 1.63 -11.84
N ALA A 112 -8.84 1.43 -11.50
CA ALA A 112 -7.75 2.19 -12.10
C ALA A 112 -7.64 1.99 -13.62
N ARG A 113 -7.96 0.80 -14.14
CA ARG A 113 -7.94 0.51 -15.59
C ARG A 113 -9.02 1.26 -16.38
N VAL A 114 -10.16 1.57 -15.75
CA VAL A 114 -11.32 2.17 -16.43
C VAL A 114 -11.59 3.61 -16.03
N ALA A 115 -10.84 4.13 -15.05
CA ALA A 115 -10.96 5.51 -14.60
C ALA A 115 -10.72 6.50 -15.76
N PRO A 116 -11.58 7.52 -15.95
CA PRO A 116 -11.35 8.56 -16.94
C PRO A 116 -10.00 9.27 -16.73
N PRO A 117 -9.26 9.65 -17.78
CA PRO A 117 -7.96 10.33 -17.65
C PRO A 117 -8.00 11.65 -16.86
N ASP A 118 -9.16 12.32 -16.86
CA ASP A 118 -9.42 13.57 -16.13
C ASP A 118 -9.98 13.35 -14.72
N ALA A 119 -10.24 12.10 -14.31
CA ALA A 119 -10.70 11.78 -12.97
C ALA A 119 -9.68 12.24 -11.92
N ARG A 120 -10.15 12.94 -10.90
CA ARG A 120 -9.34 13.43 -9.78
C ARG A 120 -10.10 13.24 -8.48
N ALA A 121 -9.46 12.63 -7.51
CA ALA A 121 -10.08 12.35 -6.23
C ALA A 121 -9.18 12.70 -5.05
N TYR A 122 -9.82 13.00 -3.91
CA TYR A 122 -9.16 13.44 -2.70
C TYR A 122 -8.29 12.35 -2.06
N HIS A 123 -7.08 12.74 -1.65
CA HIS A 123 -6.29 12.09 -0.62
C HIS A 123 -5.79 13.19 0.35
N PRO A 124 -5.62 12.92 1.66
CA PRO A 124 -5.04 13.90 2.61
C PRO A 124 -3.68 14.48 2.20
N TRP A 125 -2.95 13.79 1.31
CA TRP A 125 -1.64 14.19 0.79
C TRP A 125 -1.69 14.65 -0.68
N GLY A 126 -2.86 15.02 -1.20
CA GLY A 126 -2.99 15.65 -2.50
C GLY A 126 -4.19 15.14 -3.30
N LEU A 127 -4.64 15.96 -4.26
CA LEU A 127 -5.68 15.55 -5.20
C LEU A 127 -5.07 14.70 -6.32
N ALA A 128 -5.33 13.40 -6.29
CA ALA A 128 -4.65 12.42 -7.14
C ALA A 128 -5.48 12.02 -8.37
N ASP A 129 -4.78 11.65 -9.43
CA ASP A 129 -5.31 10.94 -10.59
C ASP A 129 -5.23 9.42 -10.41
N ALA A 130 -5.73 8.64 -11.38
CA ALA A 130 -5.69 7.18 -11.35
C ALA A 130 -4.25 6.66 -11.16
N THR A 131 -3.28 7.23 -11.88
CA THR A 131 -1.84 6.90 -11.73
C THR A 131 -1.32 7.18 -10.32
N GLY A 132 -1.76 8.28 -9.69
CA GLY A 132 -1.43 8.61 -8.31
C GLY A 132 -1.98 7.59 -7.32
N PHE A 133 -3.24 7.19 -7.45
CA PHE A 133 -3.80 6.13 -6.59
C PHE A 133 -3.15 4.77 -6.82
N VAL A 134 -2.79 4.43 -8.07
CA VAL A 134 -1.99 3.22 -8.35
C VAL A 134 -0.64 3.28 -7.63
N ALA A 135 0.04 4.43 -7.68
CA ALA A 135 1.31 4.59 -6.99
C ALA A 135 1.17 4.51 -5.45
N MET A 136 0.08 5.07 -4.90
CA MET A 136 -0.24 4.96 -3.48
C MET A 136 -0.51 3.50 -3.08
N SER A 137 -1.35 2.79 -3.84
CA SER A 137 -1.58 1.35 -3.64
C SER A 137 -0.29 0.55 -3.70
N LEU A 138 0.64 0.90 -4.59
CA LEU A 138 1.95 0.26 -4.67
C LEU A 138 2.81 0.54 -3.44
N VAL A 139 2.96 1.79 -3.00
CA VAL A 139 3.79 2.07 -1.80
C VAL A 139 3.22 1.40 -0.56
N GLU A 140 1.89 1.42 -0.37
CA GLU A 140 1.23 0.72 0.74
C GLU A 140 1.54 -0.78 0.68
N THR A 141 1.32 -1.42 -0.48
CA THR A 141 1.56 -2.86 -0.64
C THR A 141 3.02 -3.22 -0.42
N LEU A 142 3.95 -2.51 -1.05
CA LEU A 142 5.38 -2.80 -1.00
C LEU A 142 5.91 -2.70 0.43
N VAL A 143 5.55 -1.64 1.14
CA VAL A 143 6.11 -1.30 2.44
C VAL A 143 5.41 -2.07 3.56
N HIS A 144 4.09 -2.20 3.56
CA HIS A 144 3.41 -2.98 4.59
C HIS A 144 3.63 -4.48 4.44
N LEU A 145 3.87 -4.98 3.22
CA LEU A 145 4.34 -6.35 3.09
C LEU A 145 5.75 -6.56 3.62
N HIS A 146 6.64 -5.57 3.52
CA HIS A 146 7.92 -5.63 4.22
C HIS A 146 7.73 -5.73 5.72
N ASP A 147 6.87 -4.87 6.29
CA ASP A 147 6.56 -4.86 7.72
C ASP A 147 6.04 -6.24 8.18
N VAL A 148 5.04 -6.80 7.47
CA VAL A 148 4.47 -8.13 7.77
C VAL A 148 5.49 -9.25 7.56
N SER A 149 6.28 -9.20 6.49
CA SER A 149 7.30 -10.21 6.20
C SER A 149 8.38 -10.25 7.26
N GLN A 150 8.80 -9.09 7.79
CA GLN A 150 9.71 -9.04 8.94
C GLN A 150 9.08 -9.67 10.19
N GLY A 151 7.81 -9.38 10.47
CA GLY A 151 7.07 -9.97 11.59
C GLY A 151 6.97 -11.49 11.49
N LEU A 152 6.70 -12.02 10.30
CA LEU A 152 6.50 -13.46 10.07
C LEU A 152 7.77 -14.23 9.71
N GLY A 153 8.90 -13.53 9.48
CA GLY A 153 10.16 -14.15 9.05
C GLY A 153 10.16 -14.61 7.59
N LEU A 154 9.41 -13.91 6.73
CA LEU A 154 9.31 -14.19 5.30
C LEU A 154 10.33 -13.38 4.50
N ALA A 155 10.74 -13.94 3.36
CA ALA A 155 11.53 -13.21 2.37
C ALA A 155 10.60 -12.35 1.52
N TRP A 156 10.96 -11.08 1.36
CA TRP A 156 10.25 -10.15 0.48
C TRP A 156 11.25 -9.32 -0.32
N ASP A 157 11.25 -9.54 -1.64
CA ASP A 157 12.11 -8.86 -2.61
C ASP A 157 11.25 -8.38 -3.79
N PRO A 158 10.70 -7.15 -3.72
CA PRO A 158 9.80 -6.65 -4.75
C PRO A 158 10.53 -6.27 -6.05
N PRO A 159 9.82 -6.25 -7.20
CA PRO A 159 10.42 -5.85 -8.46
C PRO A 159 11.01 -4.43 -8.39
N ALA A 160 12.32 -4.30 -8.66
CA ALA A 160 13.05 -3.05 -8.54
C ALA A 160 12.50 -1.95 -9.46
N GLU A 161 12.02 -2.32 -10.64
CA GLU A 161 11.40 -1.40 -11.59
C GLU A 161 10.11 -0.78 -11.05
N VAL A 162 9.30 -1.55 -10.31
CA VAL A 162 8.07 -1.06 -9.69
C VAL A 162 8.42 -0.10 -8.56
N CYS A 163 9.40 -0.45 -7.72
CA CYS A 163 9.90 0.43 -6.66
C CYS A 163 10.42 1.77 -7.22
N ALA A 164 11.14 1.73 -8.35
CA ALA A 164 11.65 2.93 -9.00
C ALA A 164 10.52 3.84 -9.51
N ARG A 165 9.49 3.27 -10.16
CA ARG A 165 8.32 4.03 -10.63
C ARG A 165 7.54 4.64 -9.47
N THR A 166 7.34 3.89 -8.40
CA THR A 166 6.67 4.37 -7.17
C THR A 166 7.45 5.53 -6.54
N LEU A 167 8.76 5.40 -6.38
CA LEU A 167 9.63 6.48 -5.89
C LEU A 167 9.50 7.74 -6.75
N ALA A 168 9.67 7.61 -8.06
CA ALA A 168 9.59 8.74 -8.98
C ALA A 168 8.24 9.47 -8.92
N ARG A 169 7.13 8.71 -8.76
CA ARG A 169 5.78 9.28 -8.71
C ARG A 169 5.47 9.97 -7.37
N LEU A 170 5.93 9.43 -6.25
CA LEU A 170 5.47 9.81 -4.92
C LEU A 170 6.47 10.61 -4.08
N PHE A 171 7.77 10.50 -4.36
CA PHE A 171 8.84 11.07 -3.54
C PHE A 171 9.77 11.98 -4.38
N PRO A 172 9.32 13.20 -4.75
CA PRO A 172 10.08 14.13 -5.59
C PRO A 172 11.38 14.60 -4.96
N ASP A 173 11.42 14.58 -3.63
CA ASP A 173 12.54 14.96 -2.80
C ASP A 173 13.62 13.86 -2.74
N VAL A 174 13.31 12.65 -3.21
CA VAL A 174 14.23 11.52 -3.21
C VAL A 174 14.94 11.43 -4.57
N PRO A 175 16.26 11.62 -4.62
CA PRO A 175 16.99 11.53 -5.89
C PRO A 175 16.98 10.09 -6.42
N PRO A 176 17.05 9.88 -7.75
CA PRO A 176 17.21 8.56 -8.33
C PRO A 176 18.44 7.83 -7.78
N VAL A 177 18.33 6.51 -7.66
CA VAL A 177 19.33 5.62 -7.08
C VAL A 177 19.39 4.31 -7.84
N ASP A 178 20.52 3.61 -7.75
CA ASP A 178 20.70 2.28 -8.37
C ASP A 178 19.99 1.15 -7.59
N ALA A 179 19.60 1.41 -6.33
CA ALA A 179 18.93 0.45 -5.45
C ALA A 179 17.53 0.97 -5.03
N PRO A 180 16.50 0.84 -5.88
CA PRO A 180 15.18 1.44 -5.66
C PRO A 180 14.48 0.91 -4.41
N TRP A 181 14.55 -0.40 -4.15
CA TRP A 181 13.85 -0.99 -3.00
C TRP A 181 14.41 -0.52 -1.64
N PRO A 182 15.73 -0.64 -1.35
CA PRO A 182 16.31 -0.05 -0.15
C PRO A 182 16.03 1.45 -0.01
N THR A 183 15.98 2.17 -1.12
CA THR A 183 15.67 3.61 -1.10
C THR A 183 14.21 3.89 -0.79
N LEU A 184 13.27 3.06 -1.24
CA LEU A 184 11.86 3.17 -0.86
C LEU A 184 11.65 2.92 0.63
N LEU A 185 12.33 1.91 1.20
CA LEU A 185 12.34 1.67 2.65
C LEU A 185 12.89 2.88 3.43
N TRP A 186 13.99 3.48 2.95
CA TRP A 186 14.53 4.69 3.58
C TRP A 186 13.60 5.90 3.43
N ALA A 187 13.02 6.10 2.24
CA ALA A 187 12.09 7.19 1.94
C ALA A 187 10.83 7.16 2.81
N THR A 188 10.46 5.97 3.28
CA THR A 188 9.32 5.70 4.16
C THR A 188 9.73 5.44 5.62
N GLY A 189 10.97 5.78 5.99
CA GLY A 189 11.45 5.75 7.38
C GLY A 189 11.72 4.37 7.97
N ARG A 190 11.65 3.29 7.19
CA ARG A 190 11.85 1.91 7.67
C ARG A 190 13.32 1.55 7.91
N THR A 191 14.24 2.22 7.21
CA THR A 191 15.67 1.89 7.30
C THR A 191 16.58 3.10 7.08
N ALA A 192 17.87 2.90 7.36
CA ALA A 192 18.95 3.83 7.02
C ALA A 192 19.59 3.45 5.67
N LEU A 193 20.26 4.40 5.02
CA LEU A 193 21.20 4.13 3.93
C LEU A 193 22.62 4.56 4.36
N PRO A 194 23.68 4.12 3.66
CA PRO A 194 25.03 4.62 3.91
C PRO A 194 25.09 6.16 3.89
N GLY A 195 25.46 6.76 5.02
CA GLY A 195 25.51 8.23 5.18
C GLY A 195 24.16 8.94 5.26
N ARG A 196 23.03 8.21 5.32
CA ARG A 196 21.68 8.79 5.48
C ARG A 196 20.93 8.07 6.60
N PRO A 197 20.69 8.72 7.76
CA PRO A 197 19.88 8.12 8.83
C PRO A 197 18.44 7.87 8.36
N PRO A 198 17.67 7.00 9.05
CA PRO A 198 16.26 6.80 8.75
C PRO A 198 15.49 8.12 8.81
N ARG A 199 14.54 8.31 7.90
CA ARG A 199 13.67 9.49 7.92
C ARG A 199 12.69 9.38 9.10
N THR A 200 12.75 10.36 10.00
CA THR A 200 11.79 10.48 11.11
C THR A 200 10.57 11.32 10.74
N ASP A 201 10.70 12.16 9.71
CA ASP A 201 9.60 12.94 9.12
C ASP A 201 9.60 12.70 7.60
N TRP A 202 8.52 12.10 7.12
CA TRP A 202 8.33 11.78 5.72
C TRP A 202 6.85 11.80 5.35
N ARG A 203 6.58 12.07 4.08
CA ARG A 203 5.28 11.90 3.44
C ARG A 203 5.51 11.57 1.98
N TRP A 204 4.53 10.93 1.33
CA TRP A 204 4.43 11.01 -0.12
C TRP A 204 3.56 12.18 -0.56
N TYR A 205 3.58 12.43 -1.86
CA TYR A 205 2.91 13.53 -2.53
C TYR A 205 2.04 12.93 -3.64
N ALA A 206 0.73 12.93 -3.41
CA ALA A 206 -0.24 12.22 -4.25
C ALA A 206 -0.65 13.04 -5.48
N GLU A 207 -0.53 14.37 -5.40
CA GLU A 207 -1.00 15.29 -6.43
C GLU A 207 -0.37 15.04 -7.80
N VAL A 208 -1.12 15.39 -8.85
CA VAL A 208 -0.58 15.47 -10.20
C VAL A 208 0.41 16.62 -10.28
N ARG A 209 1.60 16.35 -10.80
CA ARG A 209 2.60 17.38 -11.09
C ARG A 209 2.50 17.77 -12.56
N GLY A 210 2.52 19.07 -12.82
CA GLY A 210 2.58 19.65 -14.17
C GLY A 210 3.99 19.63 -14.75
#